data_AF-T0T3D1-F1
#
_entry.id   AF-T0T3D1-F1
#
_cell.length_a   1.000
_cell.length_b   1.000
_cell.length_c   1.000
_cell.angle_alpha   90.00
_cell.angle_beta   90.00
_cell.angle_gamma   90.00
#
_symmetry.space_group_name_H-M   'P 1'
#
loop_
_entity.id
_entity.type
_entity.pdbx_description
1 polymer ?
#
loop_
_entity_poly.entity_id
_entity_poly.type
_entity_poly.pdbx_seq_one_letter_code
_entity_poly.pdbx_strand_id
1 'polypeptide(L)' 'LKLAKISGATEALLKSKSPMCGHGKIYDGTYSGKLIDGDGIFANLLKKNGIKVKSID' A
#
# COMPACT_ATOMS: atom_id res chain seq x y z
N LEU A 1 9.70 4.56 3.59
CA LEU A 1 10.81 3.57 3.54
C LEU A 1 11.87 3.81 4.61
N LYS A 2 12.44 5.02 4.78
CA LYS A 2 13.48 5.31 5.78
C LYS A 2 13.12 4.82 7.19
N LEU A 3 11.91 5.17 7.66
CA LEU A 3 11.42 4.73 8.97
C LEU A 3 11.36 3.20 9.09
N ALA A 4 10.78 2.52 8.09
CA ALA A 4 10.69 1.06 8.09
C ALA A 4 12.06 0.38 8.15
N LYS A 5 13.08 0.94 7.49
CA LYS A 5 14.47 0.45 7.56
C LYS A 5 15.08 0.67 8.94
N ILE A 6 14.93 1.88 9.51
CA ILE A 6 15.50 2.22 10.83
C ILE A 6 14.83 1.39 11.93
N SER A 7 13.53 1.12 11.83
CA SER A 7 12.81 0.33 12.80
C SER A 7 12.98 -1.19 12.64
N GLY A 8 13.62 -1.66 11.56
CA GLY A 8 13.68 -3.09 11.24
C GLY A 8 12.32 -3.72 10.93
N ALA A 9 11.36 -2.93 10.43
CA ALA A 9 10.01 -3.42 10.15
C ALA A 9 10.00 -4.39 8.96
N THR A 10 9.39 -5.55 9.15
CA THR A 10 9.24 -6.59 8.12
C THR A 10 7.83 -6.65 7.53
N GLU A 11 6.87 -5.98 8.17
CA GLU A 11 5.48 -5.93 7.76
C GLU A 11 4.89 -4.52 7.96
N ALA A 12 3.99 -4.12 7.07
CA ALA A 12 3.26 -2.87 7.11
C ALA A 12 1.75 -3.11 6.97
N LEU A 13 1.02 -2.55 7.93
CA LEU A 13 -0.43 -2.59 8.00
C LEU A 13 -0.98 -1.27 7.45
N LEU A 14 -1.69 -1.34 6.32
CA LEU A 14 -2.12 -0.16 5.57
C LEU A 14 -3.63 -0.17 5.34
N LYS A 15 -4.24 1.02 5.25
CA LYS A 15 -5.65 1.17 4.84
C LYS A 15 -5.83 0.76 3.38
N SER A 16 -6.83 -0.07 3.14
CA SER A 16 -7.24 -0.57 1.82
C SER A 16 -7.73 0.54 0.91
N LYS A 17 -7.76 0.26 -0.41
CA LYS A 17 -8.39 1.09 -1.45
C LYS A 17 -7.73 2.46 -1.70
N SER A 18 -6.85 2.94 -0.84
CA SER A 18 -6.12 4.20 -1.05
C SER A 18 -5.15 4.08 -2.24
N PRO A 19 -5.10 5.06 -3.17
CA PRO A 19 -4.10 5.07 -4.25
C PRO A 19 -2.65 5.19 -3.75
N MET A 20 -2.44 5.56 -2.48
CA MET A 20 -1.12 5.52 -1.84
C MET A 20 -0.88 4.22 -1.08
N CYS A 21 -1.83 3.79 -0.25
CA CYS A 21 -1.60 2.75 0.75
C CYS A 21 -2.31 1.42 0.48
N GLY A 22 -3.23 1.37 -0.48
CA GLY A 22 -4.04 0.19 -0.75
C GLY A 22 -3.20 -0.98 -1.26
N HIS A 23 -3.64 -2.19 -0.92
CA HIS A 23 -3.01 -3.44 -1.32
C HIS A 23 -3.99 -4.23 -2.18
N GLY A 24 -3.57 -4.61 -3.39
CA GLY A 24 -4.37 -5.41 -4.33
C GLY A 24 -5.52 -4.66 -5.02
N LYS A 25 -6.17 -3.70 -4.36
CA LYS A 25 -7.16 -2.79 -4.96
C LYS A 25 -6.99 -1.36 -4.52
N ILE A 26 -7.11 -0.41 -5.45
CA ILE A 26 -7.04 1.03 -5.22
C ILE A 26 -8.13 1.79 -5.98
N TYR A 27 -8.50 2.98 -5.51
CA TYR A 27 -9.30 3.91 -6.31
C TYR A 27 -8.52 4.38 -7.53
N ASP A 28 -9.22 4.51 -8.66
CA ASP A 28 -8.65 4.88 -9.96
C ASP A 28 -8.22 6.36 -10.07
N GLY A 29 -8.50 7.18 -9.06
CA GLY A 29 -8.11 8.59 -9.01
C GLY A 29 -9.00 9.54 -9.81
N THR A 30 -10.07 9.05 -10.45
CA THR A 30 -11.00 9.88 -11.24
C THR A 30 -12.16 10.44 -10.42
N TYR A 31 -12.17 10.21 -9.10
CA TYR A 31 -13.28 10.53 -8.19
C TYR A 31 -14.62 9.85 -8.55
N SER A 32 -14.59 8.86 -9.44
CA SER A 32 -15.75 8.03 -9.80
C SER A 32 -16.14 6.99 -8.75
N GLY A 33 -15.30 6.80 -7.73
CA GLY A 33 -15.45 5.73 -6.74
C GLY A 33 -15.08 4.34 -7.26
N LYS A 34 -14.60 4.24 -8.50
CA LYS A 34 -14.20 2.98 -9.13
C LYS A 34 -12.93 2.43 -8.48
N LEU A 35 -12.95 1.14 -8.17
CA LEU A 35 -11.77 0.39 -7.75
C LEU A 35 -11.15 -0.33 -8.96
N ILE A 36 -9.82 -0.32 -9.00
CA ILE A 36 -9.01 -1.05 -9.96
C ILE A 36 -8.05 -1.97 -9.22
N ASP A 37 -7.65 -3.06 -9.86
CA ASP A 37 -6.61 -3.94 -9.33
C ASP A 37 -5.26 -3.21 -9.38
N GLY A 38 -4.54 -3.25 -8.27
CA GLY A 38 -3.27 -2.56 -8.12
C GLY A 38 -2.90 -2.29 -6.67
N ASP A 39 -1.63 -1.97 -6.47
CA ASP A 39 -1.12 -1.50 -5.19
C ASP A 39 -0.93 0.01 -5.23
N GLY A 40 -1.21 0.67 -4.11
CA GLY A 40 -0.87 2.06 -3.93
C GLY A 40 0.64 2.28 -4.00
N ILE A 41 1.05 3.50 -4.35
CA ILE A 41 2.47 3.83 -4.59
C ILE A 41 3.35 3.45 -3.40
N PHE A 42 2.88 3.72 -2.18
CA PHE A 42 3.61 3.41 -0.96
C PHE A 42 3.62 1.89 -0.67
N ALA A 43 2.49 1.21 -0.84
CA ALA A 43 2.41 -0.24 -0.71
C ALA A 43 3.38 -0.95 -1.68
N ASN A 44 3.41 -0.53 -2.94
CA ASN A 44 4.31 -1.08 -3.95
C ASN A 44 5.79 -0.83 -3.60
N LEU A 45 6.14 0.37 -3.11
CA LEU A 45 7.50 0.68 -2.67
C LEU A 45 7.96 -0.24 -1.53
N LEU A 46 7.09 -0.52 -0.55
CA LEU A 46 7.40 -1.42 0.56
C LEU A 46 7.59 -2.86 0.07
N LYS A 47 6.68 -3.37 -0.77
CA LYS A 47 6.79 -4.71 -1.37
C LYS A 47 8.11 -4.90 -2.14
N LYS A 48 8.47 -3.91 -2.98
CA LYS A 48 9.74 -3.93 -3.73
C LYS A 48 10.99 -3.94 -2.84
N ASN A 49 10.86 -3.52 -1.58
CA ASN A 49 11.94 -3.54 -0.60
C ASN A 49 11.83 -4.73 0.37
N GLY A 50 11.05 -5.76 0.05
CA GLY A 50 10.93 -6.98 0.85
C GLY A 50 10.07 -6.85 2.11
N ILE A 51 9.33 -5.74 2.26
CA ILE A 51 8.43 -5.52 3.39
C ILE A 51 7.04 -6.05 2.99
N LYS A 52 6.51 -6.98 3.79
CA LYS A 52 5.17 -7.52 3.59
C LYS A 52 4.12 -6.42 3.81
N VAL A 53 3.10 -6.37 2.97
CA VAL A 53 2.02 -5.38 3.11
C VAL A 53 0.71 -6.14 3.29
N LYS A 54 -0.07 -5.74 4.29
CA LYS A 54 -1.44 -6.23 4.52
C LYS A 54 -2.40 -5.05 4.69
N SER A 55 -3.63 -5.28 4.29
CA SER A 55 -4.77 -4.41 4.55
C SER A 55 -5.30 -4.58 5.98
N ILE A 56 -5.82 -3.51 6.60
CA ILE A 56 -6.43 -3.53 7.96
C ILE A 56 -7.90 -3.08 8.00
N ASP A 57 -8.70 -3.54 7.05
CA ASP A 57 -10.12 -3.20 6.95
C ASP A 57 -11.02 -4.42 7.10
#